data_AF-A0A4V1YK45-F1
#
_entry.id   AF-A0A4V1YK45-F1
#
_cell.length_a   1.000
_cell.length_b   1.000
_cell.length_c   1.000
_cell.angle_alpha   90.00
_cell.angle_beta   90.00
_cell.angle_gamma   90.00
#
_symmetry.space_group_name_H-M   'P 1'
#
loop_
_entity.id
_entity.type
_entity.pdbx_description
1 polymer ?
#
loop_
_entity_poly.entity_id
_entity_poly.type
_entity_poly.pdbx_seq_one_letter_code
_entity_poly.pdbx_strand_id
1 'polypeptide(L)' 'MIKIYMWYGDKKEQATGLDIWFNDLGCFYSGNITIFGKIVGDYYVDSVQEICGAFPHLEKKINDCLN' A
#
# COMPACT_ATOMS: atom_id res chain seq x y z
N MET A 1 0.46 12.48 3.29
CA MET A 1 0.40 12.33 1.81
C MET A 1 1.20 11.10 1.41
N ILE A 2 0.51 10.05 0.99
CA ILE A 2 1.12 8.80 0.53
C ILE A 2 2.08 9.05 -0.62
N LYS A 3 3.26 8.44 -0.52
CA LYS A 3 4.24 8.42 -1.61
C LYS A 3 4.27 7.02 -2.19
N ILE A 4 3.97 6.91 -3.48
CA ILE A 4 3.85 5.64 -4.21
C ILE A 4 4.90 5.64 -5.31
N TYR A 5 5.68 4.55 -5.38
CA TYR A 5 6.65 4.33 -6.43
C TYR A 5 6.32 3.04 -7.17
N MET A 6 5.67 3.18 -8.33
CA MET A 6 5.39 2.05 -9.21
C MET A 6 6.60 1.77 -10.11
N TRP A 7 6.81 0.49 -10.43
CA TRP A 7 7.87 0.01 -11.31
C TRP A 7 7.28 -0.48 -12.64
N TYR A 8 8.14 -0.70 -13.64
CA TYR A 8 7.81 -1.35 -14.93
C TYR A 8 6.67 -0.74 -15.76
N GLY A 9 6.19 0.46 -15.42
CA GLY A 9 5.03 1.09 -16.07
C GLY A 9 3.68 0.58 -15.54
N ASP A 10 3.68 -0.20 -14.46
CA ASP A 10 2.47 -0.65 -13.77
C ASP A 10 1.74 0.53 -13.13
N LYS A 11 0.41 0.42 -13.04
CA LYS A 11 -0.45 1.43 -12.41
C LYS A 11 -0.96 0.92 -11.07
N LYS A 12 -1.04 1.81 -10.08
CA LYS A 12 -1.52 1.45 -8.73
C LYS A 12 -2.95 0.91 -8.73
N GLU A 13 -3.78 1.32 -9.70
CA GLU A 13 -5.15 0.86 -9.89
C GLU A 13 -5.21 -0.64 -10.27
N GLN A 14 -4.12 -1.22 -10.74
CA GLN A 14 -4.01 -2.64 -11.06
C GLN A 14 -3.63 -3.49 -9.84
N ALA A 15 -3.26 -2.86 -8.71
CA ALA A 15 -2.84 -3.57 -7.51
C ALA A 15 -3.90 -4.56 -7.05
N THR A 16 -3.44 -5.77 -6.71
CA THR A 16 -4.29 -6.87 -6.23
C THR A 16 -4.07 -7.17 -4.74
N GLY A 17 -2.98 -6.65 -4.19
CA GLY A 17 -2.59 -6.79 -2.79
C GLY A 17 -1.57 -5.73 -2.37
N LEU A 18 -1.46 -5.57 -1.06
CA LEU A 18 -0.53 -4.70 -0.38
C LEU A 18 -0.03 -5.43 0.86
N ASP A 19 1.24 -5.29 1.19
CA ASP A 19 1.72 -5.55 2.54
C ASP A 19 1.72 -4.23 3.32
N ILE A 20 1.46 -4.27 4.63
CA ILE A 20 1.45 -3.05 5.47
C ILE A 20 2.36 -3.28 6.68
N TRP A 21 3.35 -2.40 6.85
CA TRP A 21 4.34 -2.47 7.91
C TRP A 21 4.38 -1.13 8.64
N PHE A 22 4.31 -1.15 9.97
CA PHE A 22 4.51 0.04 10.79
C PHE A 22 5.97 0.15 11.23
N ASN A 23 6.58 1.31 10.99
CA ASN A 23 7.90 1.67 11.47
C ASN A 23 7.74 2.57 12.71
N ASP A 24 8.17 2.08 13.85
CA ASP A 24 8.07 2.75 15.15
C ASP A 24 9.11 3.86 15.34
N LEU A 25 10.29 3.73 14.73
CA LEU A 25 11.35 4.74 14.79
C LEU A 25 10.98 6.03 14.05
N GLY A 26 10.29 5.90 12.92
CA GLY A 26 9.88 7.03 12.08
C GLY A 26 8.39 7.37 12.17
N CYS A 27 7.60 6.59 12.91
CA CYS A 27 6.15 6.72 13.04
C CYS A 27 5.42 6.77 11.67
N PHE A 28 5.77 5.88 10.75
CA PHE A 28 5.14 5.80 9.43
C PHE A 28 4.82 4.35 9.03
N TYR A 29 3.91 4.19 8.09
CA TYR A 29 3.61 2.92 7.42
C TYR A 29 4.35 2.84 6.09
N SER A 30 4.81 1.64 5.73
CA SER A 30 5.32 1.34 4.40
C SER A 30 4.89 -0.03 3.95
N GLY A 31 5.03 -0.32 2.66
CA GLY A 31 4.60 -1.59 2.12
C GLY A 31 4.92 -1.81 0.67
N ASN A 32 4.88 -3.09 0.27
CA ASN A 32 4.99 -3.48 -1.12
C ASN A 32 3.62 -3.51 -1.79
N ILE A 33 3.58 -3.15 -3.06
CA ILE A 33 2.40 -3.22 -3.91
C ILE A 33 2.54 -4.44 -4.81
N THR A 34 1.50 -5.29 -4.85
CA THR A 34 1.54 -6.53 -5.65
C THR A 34 0.44 -6.61 -6.70
N ILE A 35 0.80 -7.11 -7.89
CA ILE A 35 -0.14 -7.51 -8.95
C ILE A 35 0.02 -9.01 -9.16
N PHE A 36 -1.03 -9.77 -8.87
CA PHE A 36 -1.04 -11.24 -8.92
C PHE A 36 0.15 -11.88 -8.19
N GLY A 37 0.50 -11.34 -7.02
CA GLY A 37 1.61 -11.83 -6.18
C GLY A 37 3.01 -11.36 -6.58
N LYS A 38 3.16 -10.64 -7.70
CA LYS A 38 4.43 -10.01 -8.09
C LYS A 38 4.54 -8.62 -7.48
N ILE A 39 5.66 -8.31 -6.84
CA ILE A 39 5.95 -6.95 -6.35
C ILE A 39 6.22 -6.03 -7.55
N VAL A 40 5.49 -4.93 -7.62
CA VAL A 40 5.52 -3.95 -8.71
C VAL A 40 5.71 -2.51 -8.24
N GLY A 41 5.98 -2.32 -6.95
CA GLY A 41 6.17 -1.01 -6.37
C GLY A 41 6.12 -1.06 -4.86
N ASP A 42 6.32 0.10 -4.27
CA ASP A 42 6.26 0.32 -2.83
C ASP A 42 5.63 1.66 -2.50
N TYR A 43 5.28 1.83 -1.23
CA TYR A 43 4.75 3.08 -0.72
C TYR A 43 5.21 3.35 0.72
N TYR A 44 5.11 4.62 1.12
CA TYR A 44 5.17 5.02 2.51
C TYR A 44 4.21 6.18 2.81
N VAL A 45 3.69 6.20 4.04
CA VAL A 45 2.64 7.13 4.46
C VAL A 45 2.52 7.24 5.97
N ASP A 46 2.03 8.38 6.47
CA ASP A 46 1.90 8.64 7.91
C ASP A 46 0.61 8.05 8.52
N SER A 47 -0.38 7.67 7.70
CA SER A 47 -1.65 7.12 8.18
C SER A 47 -2.22 6.01 7.29
N VAL A 48 -2.95 5.09 7.91
CA VAL A 48 -3.68 4.02 7.23
C VAL A 48 -4.80 4.56 6.35
N GLN A 49 -5.49 5.62 6.78
CA GLN A 49 -6.62 6.18 6.02
C GLN A 49 -6.19 6.64 4.64
N GLU A 50 -4.96 7.12 4.50
CA GLU A 50 -4.38 7.48 3.22
C GLU A 50 -4.09 6.26 2.33
N ILE A 51 -3.81 5.08 2.90
CA ILE A 51 -3.69 3.81 2.15
C ILE A 51 -5.06 3.44 1.57
N CYS A 52 -6.12 3.46 2.38
CA CYS A 52 -7.49 3.18 1.92
C CYS A 52 -7.93 4.15 0.82
N GLY A 53 -7.62 5.44 0.95
CA GLY A 53 -7.91 6.44 -0.08
C GLY A 53 -7.10 6.24 -1.38
N ALA A 54 -5.89 5.71 -1.29
CA ALA A 54 -5.04 5.44 -2.45
C ALA A 54 -5.41 4.16 -3.21
N PHE A 55 -5.94 3.17 -2.49
CA PHE A 55 -6.33 1.85 -3.00
C PHE A 55 -7.76 1.49 -2.58
N PRO A 56 -8.78 2.26 -3.02
CA PRO A 56 -10.17 2.06 -2.57
C PRO A 56 -10.71 0.67 -2.96
N HIS A 57 -10.24 0.11 -4.08
CA HIS A 57 -10.61 -1.25 -4.51
C HIS A 57 -10.04 -2.36 -3.62
N LEU A 58 -9.11 -2.03 -2.71
CA LEU A 58 -8.52 -2.95 -1.73
C LEU A 58 -8.94 -2.64 -0.30
N GLU A 59 -9.83 -1.66 -0.06
CA GLU A 59 -10.18 -1.17 1.27
C GLU A 59 -10.57 -2.29 2.24
N LYS A 60 -11.42 -3.24 1.82
CA LYS A 60 -11.80 -4.37 2.66
C LYS A 60 -10.58 -5.19 3.12
N LYS A 61 -9.68 -5.52 2.19
CA LYS A 61 -8.46 -6.30 2.51
C LYS A 61 -7.52 -5.53 3.44
N ILE A 62 -7.40 -4.22 3.26
CA ILE A 62 -6.59 -3.35 4.12
C ILE A 62 -7.15 -3.36 5.54
N ASN A 63 -8.47 -3.16 5.68
CA ASN A 63 -9.14 -3.17 6.98
C ASN A 63 -9.05 -4.54 7.67
N ASP A 64 -9.18 -5.64 6.91
CA ASP A 64 -9.03 -7.00 7.44
C ASP A 64 -7.59 -7.29 7.92
N CYS A 65 -6.57 -6.61 7.37
CA CYS A 65 -5.17 -6.77 7.76
C CYS A 65 -4.79 -6.00 9.04
N LEU A 66 -5.60 -5.02 9.44
CA LEU A 66 -5.32 -4.11 10.55
C LEU A 66 -6.15 -4.37 11.81
N ASN A 67 -7.12 -5.29 11.73
CA ASN A 67 -7.91 -5.80 12.85
C ASN A 67 -7.39 -7.17 13.30
#